data_AF-T1G593-F1
#
_entry.id   AF-T1G593-F1
#
_cell.length_a   1.000
_cell.length_b   1.000
_cell.length_c   1.000
_cell.angle_alpha   90.00
_cell.angle_beta   90.00
_cell.angle_gamma   90.00
#
_symmetry.space_group_name_H-M   'P 1'
#
loop_
_entity.id
_entity.type
_entity.pdbx_description
1 polymer ?
#
loop_
_entity_poly.entity_id
_entity_poly.type
_entity_poly.pdbx_seq_one_letter_code
_entity_poly.pdbx_strand_id
1 'polypeptide(L)'
;CAINPCKNGGKCRSHLNQYYCVCDDSFTKRDCSKQTDLCNPNPCQNNGDCVDGLHDYTCICSKGHGGKNCQHEKRQCIGFDRCKNGGRCMEEINDFSCKCLSGFCGKDCSKNGNSCDPNPCKNKGTCTDGMRSYACTCMDGYTGVNCEKGVVRFILFVHLPVFLLKLFYMSVYLFTCLTAFLSVCLTVYIYFYLSIIYLSVGLSDCLSFCPFADLSNHPSIYPSISFIYFKIKLTKTDLFI
;
A
#
# COMPACT_ATOMS: atom_id res chain seq x y z
N CYS A 1 65.87 -53.45 -38.91
CA CYS A 1 65.84 -51.99 -38.70
C CYS A 1 66.73 -51.18 -39.66
N ALA A 2 67.56 -51.80 -40.50
CA ALA A 2 68.53 -51.10 -41.37
C ALA A 2 67.95 -50.05 -42.34
N ILE A 3 66.66 -50.17 -42.71
CA ILE A 3 65.96 -49.24 -43.63
C ILE A 3 65.05 -48.23 -42.92
N ASN A 4 65.14 -48.10 -41.59
CA ASN A 4 64.27 -47.24 -40.78
C ASN A 4 62.76 -47.40 -41.09
N PRO A 5 62.19 -48.61 -40.90
CA PRO A 5 60.81 -48.88 -41.30
C PRO A 5 59.75 -48.23 -40.39
N CYS A 6 60.13 -47.71 -39.22
CA CYS A 6 59.20 -47.10 -38.26
C CYS A 6 59.10 -45.59 -38.48
N LYS A 7 57.89 -45.09 -38.65
CA LYS A 7 57.59 -43.67 -38.88
C LYS A 7 57.29 -42.95 -37.57
N ASN A 8 57.15 -41.62 -37.63
CA ASN A 8 56.66 -40.78 -36.54
C ASN A 8 57.36 -40.99 -35.19
N GLY A 9 58.69 -41.17 -35.21
CA GLY A 9 59.49 -41.36 -34.00
C GLY A 9 59.42 -42.77 -33.38
N GLY A 10 58.74 -43.72 -34.02
CA GLY A 10 58.63 -45.10 -33.56
C GLY A 10 60.00 -45.80 -33.44
N LYS A 11 60.22 -46.52 -32.34
CA LYS A 11 61.49 -47.21 -32.07
C LYS A 11 61.50 -48.60 -32.71
N CYS A 12 62.39 -48.81 -33.66
CA CYS A 12 62.52 -50.11 -34.33
C CYS A 12 63.23 -51.14 -33.45
N ARG A 13 62.66 -52.34 -33.33
CA ARG A 13 63.30 -53.51 -32.69
C ARG A 13 63.37 -54.68 -33.68
N SER A 14 64.52 -55.35 -33.72
CA SER A 14 64.75 -56.55 -34.54
C SER A 14 64.57 -57.81 -33.70
N HIS A 15 63.86 -58.81 -34.24
CA HIS A 15 63.59 -60.08 -33.57
C HIS A 15 63.44 -61.21 -34.60
N LEU A 16 64.26 -62.28 -34.50
CA LEU A 16 64.20 -63.50 -35.32
C LEU A 16 63.88 -63.27 -36.80
N ASN A 17 64.76 -62.58 -37.53
CA ASN A 17 64.62 -62.23 -38.95
C ASN A 17 63.40 -61.36 -39.31
N GLN A 18 62.72 -60.79 -38.31
CA GLN A 18 61.65 -59.82 -38.47
C GLN A 18 61.96 -58.52 -37.70
N TYR A 19 61.12 -57.52 -37.92
CA TYR A 19 61.15 -56.28 -37.16
C TYR A 19 59.75 -55.95 -36.65
N TYR A 20 59.68 -55.19 -35.58
CA TYR A 20 58.46 -54.54 -35.14
C TYR A 20 58.79 -53.13 -34.65
N CYS A 21 57.83 -52.23 -34.80
CA CYS A 21 57.95 -50.87 -34.32
C CYS A 21 57.25 -50.76 -32.97
N VAL A 22 57.92 -50.15 -32.00
CA VAL A 22 57.30 -49.67 -30.77
C VAL A 22 56.87 -48.23 -31.06
N CYS A 23 55.57 -48.05 -31.23
CA CYS A 23 54.97 -46.75 -31.51
C CYS A 23 54.73 -45.98 -30.21
N ASP A 24 54.69 -44.65 -30.32
CA ASP A 24 54.09 -43.79 -29.32
C ASP A 24 52.56 -44.02 -29.29
N ASP A 25 51.90 -43.76 -28.16
CA ASP A 25 50.46 -44.04 -27.97
C ASP A 25 49.57 -43.32 -29.02
N SER A 26 50.08 -42.20 -29.55
CA SER A 26 49.45 -41.43 -30.62
C SER A 26 49.47 -42.07 -32.00
N PHE A 27 50.19 -43.18 -32.21
CA PHE A 27 50.31 -43.83 -33.51
C PHE A 27 50.00 -45.33 -33.44
N THR A 28 49.29 -45.80 -34.45
CA THR A 28 48.90 -47.20 -34.68
C THR A 28 49.47 -47.73 -35.99
N LYS A 29 49.19 -49.02 -36.27
CA LYS A 29 49.78 -49.86 -37.33
C LYS A 29 51.22 -50.31 -37.04
N ARG A 30 51.66 -51.32 -37.80
CA ARG A 30 52.96 -51.99 -37.63
C ARG A 30 54.16 -51.05 -37.81
N ASP A 31 54.00 -50.00 -38.61
CA ASP A 31 55.05 -49.02 -38.95
C ASP A 31 54.82 -47.65 -38.29
N CYS A 32 53.86 -47.53 -37.37
CA CYS A 32 53.48 -46.27 -36.71
C CYS A 32 53.02 -45.18 -37.70
N SER A 33 52.53 -45.56 -38.89
CA SER A 33 52.17 -44.62 -39.95
C SER A 33 50.85 -43.92 -39.75
N LYS A 34 49.93 -44.49 -38.98
CA LYS A 34 48.57 -43.97 -38.81
C LYS A 34 48.44 -43.37 -37.41
N GLN A 35 47.88 -42.17 -37.29
CA GLN A 35 47.53 -41.62 -35.98
C GLN A 35 46.40 -42.44 -35.34
N THR A 36 46.50 -42.70 -34.04
CA THR A 36 45.44 -43.33 -33.25
C THR A 36 44.25 -42.39 -33.19
N ASP A 37 43.05 -42.90 -33.50
CA ASP A 37 41.79 -42.15 -33.35
C ASP A 37 41.25 -42.40 -31.95
N LEU A 38 41.40 -41.40 -31.07
CA LEU A 38 40.99 -41.45 -29.68
C LEU A 38 39.46 -41.30 -29.52
N CYS A 39 38.74 -40.99 -30.60
CA CYS A 39 37.29 -40.88 -30.62
C CYS A 39 36.58 -42.20 -31.01
N ASN A 40 37.31 -43.31 -31.14
CA ASN A 40 36.74 -44.60 -31.48
C ASN A 40 37.21 -45.73 -30.53
N PRO A 41 36.34 -46.23 -29.63
CA PRO A 41 34.92 -45.84 -29.44
C PRO A 41 34.79 -44.44 -28.81
N ASN A 42 33.67 -43.73 -29.08
CA ASN A 42 33.47 -42.36 -28.60
C ASN A 42 33.56 -42.29 -27.06
N PRO A 43 34.57 -41.61 -26.48
CA PRO A 43 34.74 -41.52 -25.04
C PRO A 43 33.78 -40.51 -24.39
N CYS A 44 33.14 -39.64 -25.16
CA CYS A 44 32.25 -38.58 -24.66
C CYS A 44 30.86 -39.13 -24.33
N GLN A 45 30.44 -38.97 -23.08
CA GLN A 45 29.12 -39.37 -22.58
C GLN A 45 28.05 -38.32 -22.89
N ASN A 46 26.78 -38.65 -22.65
CA ASN A 46 25.63 -37.73 -22.74
C ASN A 46 25.55 -36.96 -24.08
N ASN A 47 25.74 -37.67 -25.19
CA ASN A 47 25.76 -37.11 -26.54
C ASN A 47 26.78 -35.96 -26.71
N GLY A 48 27.97 -36.09 -26.13
CA GLY A 48 29.09 -35.19 -26.41
C GLY A 48 29.74 -35.52 -27.76
N ASP A 49 30.13 -34.48 -28.49
CA ASP A 49 30.89 -34.62 -29.74
C ASP A 49 32.38 -34.76 -29.41
N CYS A 50 33.02 -35.80 -29.94
CA CYS A 50 34.44 -36.04 -29.74
C CYS A 50 35.26 -35.40 -30.86
N VAL A 51 36.31 -34.68 -30.48
CA VAL A 51 37.31 -34.13 -31.38
C VAL A 51 38.65 -34.82 -31.07
N ASP A 52 39.15 -35.56 -32.05
CA ASP A 52 40.45 -36.25 -31.96
C ASP A 52 41.60 -35.24 -32.01
N GLY A 53 42.66 -35.52 -31.26
CA GLY A 53 43.85 -34.68 -31.18
C GLY A 53 45.13 -35.52 -31.18
N LEU A 54 46.28 -34.85 -31.30
CA LEU A 54 47.56 -35.54 -31.51
C LEU A 54 47.97 -36.43 -30.32
N HIS A 55 47.64 -36.05 -29.08
CA HIS A 55 48.01 -36.78 -27.85
C HIS A 55 46.88 -36.92 -26.83
N ASP A 56 45.75 -36.25 -27.06
CA ASP A 56 44.55 -36.32 -26.22
C ASP A 56 43.34 -36.02 -27.11
N TYR A 57 42.15 -36.32 -26.60
CA TYR A 57 40.89 -35.94 -27.24
C TYR A 57 40.21 -34.82 -26.46
N THR A 58 39.32 -34.10 -27.13
CA THR A 58 38.46 -33.09 -26.49
C THR A 58 37.00 -33.46 -26.70
N CYS A 59 36.24 -33.54 -25.61
CA CYS A 59 34.79 -33.67 -25.69
C CYS A 59 34.11 -32.29 -25.68
N ILE A 60 33.32 -32.02 -26.71
CA ILE A 60 32.40 -30.90 -26.75
C ILE A 60 31.09 -31.37 -26.13
N CYS A 61 30.85 -30.97 -24.88
CA CYS A 61 29.70 -31.44 -24.13
C CYS A 61 28.40 -30.79 -24.58
N SER A 62 27.38 -31.64 -24.74
CA SER A 62 26.00 -31.20 -24.91
C SER A 62 25.54 -30.32 -23.74
N LYS A 63 24.58 -29.44 -24.04
CA LYS A 63 24.03 -28.45 -23.10
C LYS A 63 23.59 -29.15 -21.80
N GLY A 64 24.35 -28.99 -20.72
CA GLY A 64 23.94 -29.37 -19.36
C GLY A 64 24.91 -30.34 -18.72
N HIS A 65 25.99 -30.67 -19.43
CA HIS A 65 26.99 -31.61 -18.98
C HIS A 65 28.38 -30.97 -18.98
N GLY A 66 29.29 -31.58 -18.22
CA GLY A 66 30.68 -31.15 -18.08
C GLY A 66 31.58 -32.27 -17.58
N GLY A 67 32.86 -31.97 -17.41
CA GLY A 67 33.91 -32.97 -17.16
C GLY A 67 34.61 -33.39 -18.46
N LYS A 68 35.78 -34.04 -18.34
CA LYS A 68 36.62 -34.46 -19.49
C LYS A 68 35.83 -35.24 -20.53
N ASN A 69 34.90 -36.07 -20.07
CA ASN A 69 34.10 -36.98 -20.89
C ASN A 69 32.61 -36.63 -20.83
N CYS A 70 32.25 -35.41 -20.44
CA CYS A 70 30.85 -34.98 -20.27
C CYS A 70 30.05 -35.84 -19.27
N GLN A 71 30.76 -36.47 -18.32
CA GLN A 71 30.18 -37.44 -17.38
C GLN A 71 29.42 -36.78 -16.22
N HIS A 72 29.55 -35.48 -16.02
CA HIS A 72 28.89 -34.76 -14.94
C HIS A 72 27.75 -33.92 -15.48
N GLU A 73 26.60 -33.97 -14.82
CA GLU A 73 25.58 -32.93 -14.97
C GLU A 73 26.12 -31.62 -14.39
N LYS A 74 26.07 -30.57 -15.19
CA LYS A 74 26.42 -29.22 -14.75
C LYS A 74 25.28 -28.69 -13.88
N ARG A 75 25.43 -28.86 -12.57
CA ARG A 75 24.53 -28.29 -11.55
C ARG A 75 24.86 -26.83 -11.32
N GLN A 76 23.94 -25.95 -11.68
CA GLN A 76 24.13 -24.51 -11.61
C GLN A 76 24.06 -23.96 -10.17
N CYS A 77 23.45 -24.68 -9.23
CA CYS A 77 23.27 -24.23 -7.84
C CYS A 77 24.35 -24.73 -6.87
N ILE A 78 25.30 -25.55 -7.31
CA ILE A 78 26.37 -26.09 -6.44
C ILE A 78 27.67 -25.30 -6.65
N GLY A 79 28.30 -24.87 -5.56
CA GLY A 79 29.65 -24.30 -5.54
C GLY A 79 29.74 -22.76 -5.49
N PHE A 80 28.65 -22.03 -5.76
CA PHE A 80 28.61 -20.56 -5.65
C PHE A 80 27.22 -20.05 -5.24
N ASP A 81 27.20 -19.03 -4.38
CA ASP A 81 25.97 -18.34 -3.96
C ASP A 81 25.42 -17.43 -5.10
N ARG A 82 24.66 -18.07 -5.98
CA ARG A 82 24.01 -17.49 -7.17
C ARG A 82 22.77 -16.67 -6.84
N CYS A 83 22.12 -16.96 -5.72
CA CYS A 83 20.96 -16.23 -5.22
C CYS A 83 21.36 -15.36 -4.03
N LYS A 84 21.25 -14.04 -4.17
CA LYS A 84 21.55 -13.08 -3.11
C LYS A 84 20.39 -12.98 -2.11
N ASN A 85 20.64 -12.29 -1.00
CA ASN A 85 19.63 -11.95 0.00
C ASN A 85 18.84 -13.16 0.56
N GLY A 86 19.50 -14.32 0.68
CA GLY A 86 18.88 -15.54 1.22
C GLY A 86 17.90 -16.24 0.27
N GLY A 87 17.92 -15.92 -1.03
CA GLY A 87 17.13 -16.62 -2.03
C GLY A 87 17.55 -18.10 -2.17
N ARG A 88 16.60 -18.98 -2.48
CA ARG A 88 16.86 -20.41 -2.74
C ARG A 88 17.13 -20.65 -4.21
N CYS A 89 18.27 -21.25 -4.54
CA CYS A 89 18.60 -21.64 -5.91
C CYS A 89 17.83 -22.90 -6.33
N MET A 90 17.30 -22.88 -7.54
CA MET A 90 16.57 -23.97 -8.19
C MET A 90 17.35 -24.36 -9.45
N GLU A 91 17.67 -25.65 -9.57
CA GLU A 91 18.33 -26.20 -10.75
C GLU A 91 17.37 -26.20 -11.93
N GLU A 92 17.82 -25.70 -13.09
CA GLU A 92 17.09 -25.81 -14.35
C GLU A 92 17.99 -26.40 -15.43
N ILE A 93 17.39 -26.91 -16.50
CA ILE A 93 18.15 -27.46 -17.62
C ILE A 93 18.97 -26.34 -18.25
N ASN A 94 20.27 -26.32 -17.96
CA ASN A 94 21.24 -25.32 -18.43
C ASN A 94 21.14 -23.93 -17.84
N ASP A 95 20.31 -23.73 -16.83
CA ASP A 95 20.15 -22.44 -16.20
C ASP A 95 19.89 -22.64 -14.71
N PHE A 96 19.66 -21.54 -14.02
CA PHE A 96 19.19 -21.53 -12.65
C PHE A 96 18.07 -20.51 -12.54
N SER A 97 17.15 -20.77 -11.63
CA SER A 97 16.22 -19.77 -11.14
C SER A 97 16.40 -19.60 -9.64
N CYS A 98 16.14 -18.39 -9.15
CA CYS A 98 16.17 -18.09 -7.73
C CYS A 98 14.76 -17.86 -7.22
N LYS A 99 14.36 -18.60 -6.19
CA LYS A 99 13.18 -18.29 -5.40
C LYS A 99 13.56 -17.24 -4.36
N CYS A 100 13.22 -15.98 -4.65
CA CYS A 100 13.54 -14.85 -3.78
C CYS A 100 12.66 -14.82 -2.53
N LEU A 101 13.25 -14.34 -1.43
CA LEU A 101 12.49 -13.97 -0.23
C LEU A 101 11.67 -12.69 -0.50
N SER A 102 10.62 -12.48 0.30
CA SER A 102 9.76 -11.29 0.20
C SER A 102 10.59 -10.00 0.25
N GLY A 103 10.28 -9.07 -0.67
CA GLY A 103 11.01 -7.80 -0.82
C GLY A 103 12.22 -7.87 -1.75
N PHE A 104 12.51 -9.00 -2.38
CA PHE A 104 13.58 -9.15 -3.38
C PHE A 104 13.06 -9.74 -4.70
N CYS A 105 13.65 -9.32 -5.82
CA CYS A 105 13.30 -9.81 -7.16
C CYS A 105 14.52 -9.87 -8.10
N GLY A 106 14.29 -10.30 -9.34
CA GLY A 106 15.34 -10.51 -10.34
C GLY A 106 15.89 -11.93 -10.32
N LYS A 107 16.65 -12.28 -11.37
CA LYS A 107 17.16 -13.66 -11.60
C LYS A 107 18.03 -14.18 -10.46
N ASP A 108 18.73 -13.30 -9.76
CA ASP A 108 19.64 -13.58 -8.66
C ASP A 108 19.16 -12.98 -7.31
N CYS A 109 17.93 -12.47 -7.22
CA CYS A 109 17.39 -11.80 -6.03
C CYS A 109 18.21 -10.59 -5.54
N SER A 110 19.02 -9.97 -6.41
CA SER A 110 19.82 -8.79 -6.06
C SER A 110 19.00 -7.51 -5.97
N LYS A 111 17.86 -7.43 -6.67
CA LYS A 111 17.01 -6.25 -6.71
C LYS A 111 16.04 -6.26 -5.55
N ASN A 112 15.76 -5.09 -4.98
CA ASN A 112 14.59 -4.95 -4.12
C ASN A 112 13.36 -5.15 -5.01
N GLY A 113 12.56 -6.16 -4.68
CA GLY A 113 11.27 -6.35 -5.32
C GLY A 113 10.36 -5.23 -4.87
N ASN A 114 9.70 -4.57 -5.82
CA ASN A 114 8.65 -3.62 -5.50
C ASN A 114 7.61 -4.37 -4.68
N SER A 115 7.59 -4.14 -3.37
CA SER A 115 6.71 -4.82 -2.44
C SER A 115 5.24 -4.40 -2.67
N CYS A 116 5.03 -3.40 -3.53
CA CYS A 116 3.74 -2.95 -4.02
C CYS A 116 3.27 -3.59 -5.34
N ASP A 117 3.96 -4.59 -5.89
CA ASP A 117 3.50 -5.29 -7.10
C ASP A 117 3.38 -6.82 -6.90
N PRO A 118 2.16 -7.38 -6.95
CA PRO A 118 0.86 -6.69 -7.07
C PRO A 118 0.50 -5.90 -5.80
N ASN A 119 -0.24 -4.79 -5.94
CA ASN A 119 -0.56 -3.90 -4.81
C ASN A 119 -1.23 -4.68 -3.65
N PRO A 120 -0.55 -4.83 -2.50
CA PRO A 120 -1.07 -5.58 -1.36
C PRO A 120 -2.16 -4.83 -0.59
N CYS A 121 -2.22 -3.50 -0.71
CA CYS A 121 -3.17 -2.66 0.01
C CYS A 121 -4.59 -2.79 -0.56
N LYS A 122 -5.54 -3.17 0.29
CA LYS A 122 -6.96 -3.29 -0.03
C LYS A 122 -7.68 -1.96 0.08
N ASN A 123 -8.94 -1.92 -0.36
CA ASN A 123 -9.85 -0.78 -0.18
C ASN A 123 -9.27 0.57 -0.65
N LYS A 124 -8.56 0.55 -1.79
CA LYS A 124 -7.91 1.73 -2.39
C LYS A 124 -6.82 2.37 -1.51
N GLY A 125 -6.21 1.60 -0.60
CA GLY A 125 -5.02 2.05 0.14
C GLY A 125 -3.83 2.30 -0.78
N THR A 126 -3.02 3.30 -0.45
CA THR A 126 -1.79 3.63 -1.18
C THR A 126 -0.64 2.79 -0.66
N CYS A 127 0.01 2.04 -1.53
CA CYS A 127 1.20 1.28 -1.17
C CYS A 127 2.45 2.13 -1.32
N THR A 128 3.35 2.04 -0.34
CA THR A 128 4.68 2.62 -0.37
C THR A 128 5.71 1.51 -0.21
N ASP A 129 6.64 1.45 -1.17
CA ASP A 129 7.73 0.45 -1.16
C ASP A 129 8.78 0.85 -0.13
N GLY A 130 9.19 -0.11 0.70
CA GLY A 130 10.17 0.05 1.76
C GLY A 130 11.38 -0.85 1.55
N MET A 131 12.50 -0.53 2.21
CA MET A 131 13.70 -1.36 2.16
C MET A 131 13.44 -2.68 2.92
N ARG A 132 12.99 -3.71 2.19
CA ARG A 132 12.59 -5.07 2.66
C ARG A 132 11.13 -5.22 3.15
N SER A 133 10.23 -4.28 2.86
CA SER A 133 8.81 -4.38 3.22
C SER A 133 7.96 -3.41 2.40
N TYR A 134 6.64 -3.41 2.61
CA TYR A 134 5.73 -2.37 2.13
C TYR A 134 4.98 -1.75 3.31
N ALA A 135 4.51 -0.52 3.13
CA ALA A 135 3.54 0.09 4.05
C ALA A 135 2.31 0.56 3.28
N CYS A 136 1.13 0.28 3.86
CA CYS A 136 -0.14 0.73 3.32
C CYS A 136 -0.65 1.96 4.08
N THR A 137 -0.88 3.04 3.35
CA THR A 137 -1.64 4.19 3.85
C THR A 137 -3.12 3.97 3.54
N CYS A 138 -3.92 3.77 4.59
CA CYS A 138 -5.34 3.47 4.45
C CYS A 138 -6.18 4.72 4.22
N MET A 139 -7.21 4.61 3.37
CA MET A 139 -8.25 5.63 3.28
C MET A 139 -9.09 5.68 4.56
N ASP A 140 -9.72 6.83 4.79
CA ASP A 140 -10.64 7.05 5.89
C ASP A 140 -11.68 5.92 5.99
N GLY A 141 -11.90 5.42 7.20
CA GLY A 141 -12.82 4.31 7.42
C GLY A 141 -12.21 2.92 7.28
N TYR A 142 -10.90 2.78 7.03
CA TYR A 142 -10.19 1.49 6.99
C TYR A 142 -8.94 1.46 7.87
N THR A 143 -8.56 0.27 8.34
CA THR A 143 -7.39 0.00 9.16
C THR A 143 -6.88 -1.42 8.91
N GLY A 144 -5.82 -1.83 9.62
CA GLY A 144 -5.11 -3.09 9.39
C GLY A 144 -3.88 -2.89 8.50
N VAL A 145 -3.01 -3.91 8.48
CA VAL A 145 -1.71 -3.85 7.77
C VAL A 145 -1.92 -3.65 6.27
N ASN A 146 -3.01 -4.21 5.73
CA ASN A 146 -3.37 -4.12 4.31
C ASN A 146 -4.66 -3.33 4.10
N CYS A 147 -5.07 -2.50 5.06
CA CYS A 147 -6.33 -1.74 5.02
C CYS A 147 -7.57 -2.63 4.87
N GLU A 148 -7.51 -3.87 5.35
CA GLU A 148 -8.55 -4.89 5.18
C GLU A 148 -9.72 -4.75 6.14
N LYS A 149 -9.54 -4.00 7.24
CA LYS A 149 -10.54 -3.86 8.31
C LYS A 149 -11.29 -2.54 8.13
N GLY A 150 -12.60 -2.61 7.90
CA GLY A 150 -13.45 -1.42 7.92
C GLY A 150 -13.71 -0.93 9.35
N VAL A 151 -13.44 0.35 9.63
CA VAL A 151 -13.81 1.05 10.86
C VAL A 151 -15.13 1.81 10.76
N VAL A 152 -15.93 1.54 9.72
CA VAL A 152 -17.31 2.06 9.53
C VAL A 152 -18.17 1.87 10.79
N ARG A 153 -17.88 0.83 11.58
CA ARG A 153 -18.55 0.55 12.86
C ARG A 153 -18.20 1.56 13.96
N PHE A 154 -17.01 2.15 14.00
CA PHE A 154 -16.66 3.13 15.04
C PHE A 154 -17.27 4.51 14.78
N ILE A 155 -17.33 4.93 13.51
CA ILE A 155 -17.90 6.24 13.17
C ILE A 155 -19.40 6.25 13.48
N LEU A 156 -20.16 5.22 13.09
CA LEU A 156 -21.59 5.16 13.43
C LEU A 156 -21.84 5.05 14.95
N PHE A 157 -21.02 4.31 15.69
CA PHE A 157 -21.20 4.16 17.14
C PHE A 157 -20.79 5.39 17.95
N VAL A 158 -19.94 6.29 17.42
CA VAL A 158 -19.52 7.50 18.13
C VAL A 158 -20.17 8.77 17.57
N HIS A 159 -20.20 8.95 16.24
CA HIS A 159 -20.83 10.12 15.65
C HIS A 159 -22.35 10.14 15.80
N LEU A 160 -23.03 8.98 15.69
CA LEU A 160 -24.50 8.97 15.81
C LEU A 160 -24.99 9.38 17.21
N PRO A 161 -24.48 8.84 18.34
CA PRO A 161 -24.92 9.30 19.66
C PRO A 161 -24.49 10.74 19.96
N VAL A 162 -23.32 11.19 19.51
CA VAL A 162 -22.90 12.59 19.67
C VAL A 162 -23.78 13.53 18.86
N PHE A 163 -24.16 13.14 17.63
CA PHE A 163 -25.10 13.89 16.80
C PHE A 163 -26.49 13.97 17.42
N LEU A 164 -27.01 12.85 17.94
CA LEU A 164 -28.29 12.79 18.64
C LEU A 164 -28.28 13.62 19.94
N LEU A 165 -27.18 13.59 20.70
CA LEU A 165 -27.02 14.43 21.90
C LEU A 165 -27.03 15.92 21.55
N LYS A 166 -26.39 16.30 20.43
CA LYS A 166 -26.40 17.68 19.92
C LYS A 166 -27.79 18.12 19.49
N LEU A 167 -28.56 17.25 18.82
CA LEU A 167 -29.96 17.52 18.47
C LEU A 167 -30.85 17.66 19.71
N PHE A 168 -30.68 16.80 20.71
CA PHE A 168 -31.40 16.89 21.98
C PHE A 168 -31.07 18.18 22.74
N TYR A 169 -29.81 18.57 22.80
CA TYR A 169 -29.40 19.82 23.45
C TYR A 169 -30.01 21.05 22.74
N MET A 170 -30.00 21.06 21.40
CA MET A 170 -30.63 22.13 20.62
C MET A 170 -32.15 22.19 20.80
N SER A 171 -32.85 21.05 20.91
CA SER A 171 -34.30 21.04 21.14
C SER A 171 -34.67 21.53 22.54
N VAL A 172 -33.93 21.12 23.57
CA VAL A 172 -34.11 21.62 24.94
C VAL A 172 -33.85 23.12 25.01
N TYR A 173 -32.76 23.60 24.40
CA TYR A 173 -32.45 25.03 24.35
C TYR A 173 -33.58 25.84 23.70
N LEU A 174 -34.08 25.38 22.54
CA LEU A 174 -35.18 26.04 21.84
C LEU A 174 -36.47 26.07 22.68
N PHE A 175 -36.80 24.96 23.34
CA PHE A 175 -37.96 24.88 24.23
C PHE A 175 -37.83 25.85 25.40
N THR A 176 -36.66 25.92 26.06
CA THR A 176 -36.41 26.87 27.16
C THR A 176 -36.49 28.33 26.72
N CYS A 177 -35.96 28.67 25.54
CA CYS A 177 -36.10 30.02 24.98
C CYS A 177 -37.57 30.36 24.69
N LEU A 178 -38.33 29.42 24.14
CA LEU A 178 -39.74 29.63 23.82
C LEU A 178 -40.59 29.82 25.07
N THR A 179 -40.38 29.01 26.12
CA THR A 179 -41.12 29.15 27.38
C THR A 179 -40.77 30.44 28.09
N ALA A 180 -39.50 30.86 28.09
CA ALA A 180 -39.07 32.15 28.63
C ALA A 180 -39.71 33.32 27.86
N PHE A 181 -39.72 33.27 26.54
CA PHE A 181 -40.34 34.28 25.70
C PHE A 181 -41.85 34.40 25.96
N LEU A 182 -42.57 33.27 25.99
CA LEU A 182 -44.00 33.25 26.28
C LEU A 182 -44.31 33.75 27.69
N SER A 183 -43.46 33.43 28.67
CA SER A 183 -43.59 33.94 30.04
C SER A 183 -43.47 35.46 30.08
N VAL A 184 -42.48 36.05 29.40
CA VAL A 184 -42.32 37.51 29.30
C VAL A 184 -43.50 38.15 28.55
N CYS A 185 -43.98 37.55 27.47
CA CYS A 185 -45.17 38.04 26.77
C CYS A 185 -46.41 38.04 27.68
N LEU A 186 -46.59 36.97 28.47
CA LEU A 186 -47.71 36.86 29.40
C LEU A 186 -47.63 37.90 30.52
N THR A 187 -46.45 38.14 31.10
CA THR A 187 -46.28 39.16 32.15
C THR A 187 -46.55 40.56 31.61
N VAL A 188 -46.08 40.88 30.40
CA VAL A 188 -46.37 42.15 29.72
C VAL A 188 -47.87 42.29 29.44
N TYR A 189 -48.52 41.23 28.95
CA TYR A 189 -49.96 41.22 28.69
C TYR A 189 -50.79 41.44 29.97
N ILE A 190 -50.45 40.74 31.06
CA ILE A 190 -51.10 40.91 32.37
C ILE A 190 -50.88 42.34 32.88
N TYR A 191 -49.66 42.87 32.79
CA TYR A 191 -49.36 44.23 33.23
C TYR A 191 -50.14 45.29 32.45
N PHE A 192 -50.23 45.11 31.13
CA PHE A 192 -51.05 45.97 30.26
C PHE A 192 -52.53 45.92 30.65
N TYR A 193 -53.08 44.72 30.89
CA TYR A 193 -54.47 44.55 31.30
C TYR A 193 -54.76 45.15 32.68
N LEU A 194 -53.88 44.93 33.66
CA LEU A 194 -53.98 45.55 34.99
C LEU A 194 -53.89 47.08 34.92
N SER A 195 -53.05 47.62 34.05
CA SER A 195 -52.94 49.06 33.81
C SER A 195 -54.25 49.63 33.25
N ILE A 196 -54.91 48.93 32.32
CA ILE A 196 -56.23 49.30 31.79
C ILE A 196 -57.28 49.28 32.90
N ILE A 197 -57.32 48.21 33.71
CA ILE A 197 -58.26 48.11 34.84
C ILE A 197 -58.05 49.27 35.81
N TYR A 198 -56.80 49.52 36.22
CA TYR A 198 -56.46 50.62 37.12
C TYR A 198 -56.92 51.99 36.57
N LEU A 199 -56.70 52.24 35.28
CA LEU A 199 -57.15 53.47 34.63
C LEU A 199 -58.69 53.57 34.60
N SER A 200 -59.39 52.45 34.37
CA SER A 200 -60.86 52.41 34.37
C SER A 200 -61.47 52.66 35.76
N VAL A 201 -60.87 52.09 36.82
CA VAL A 201 -61.28 52.33 38.21
C VAL A 201 -60.99 53.77 38.63
N GLY A 202 -59.81 54.31 38.28
CA GLY A 202 -59.49 55.71 38.53
C GLY A 202 -60.45 56.67 37.80
N LEU A 203 -60.92 56.30 36.60
CA LEU A 203 -61.96 57.07 35.89
C LEU A 203 -63.32 56.99 36.60
N SER A 204 -63.70 55.82 37.12
CA SER A 204 -64.95 55.67 37.88
C SER A 204 -64.92 56.38 39.24
N ASP A 205 -63.76 56.45 39.90
CA ASP A 205 -63.56 57.21 41.14
C ASP A 205 -63.60 58.72 40.86
N CYS A 206 -63.01 59.18 39.76
CA CYS A 206 -63.17 60.56 39.27
C CYS A 206 -64.63 60.92 38.96
N LEU A 207 -65.42 59.97 38.45
CA LEU A 207 -66.85 60.17 38.14
C LEU A 207 -67.74 60.16 39.39
N SER A 208 -67.34 59.48 40.46
CA SER A 208 -68.11 59.37 41.71
C SER A 208 -67.76 60.45 42.75
N PHE A 209 -66.59 61.09 42.64
CA PHE A 209 -66.19 62.24 43.46
C PHE A 209 -66.52 63.63 42.87
N CYS A 210 -67.37 63.71 41.84
CA CYS A 210 -67.92 64.97 41.34
C CYS A 210 -69.37 65.20 41.84
N PRO A 211 -69.59 65.70 43.07
CA PRO A 211 -70.86 66.31 43.43
C PRO A 211 -70.82 67.78 42.99
N PHE A 212 -71.55 68.11 41.94
CA PHE A 212 -71.81 69.48 41.43
C PHE A 212 -70.58 70.31 41.02
N ALA A 213 -70.27 70.33 39.73
CA ALA A 213 -69.64 71.47 39.08
C ALA A 213 -70.62 72.04 38.05
N ASP A 214 -71.31 73.10 38.45
CA ASP A 214 -72.07 73.98 37.57
C ASP A 214 -71.12 74.56 36.50
N LEU A 215 -71.40 74.28 35.22
CA LEU A 215 -70.55 74.65 34.09
C LEU A 215 -71.02 75.96 33.41
N SER A 216 -71.54 76.92 34.19
CA SER A 216 -72.09 78.16 33.64
C SER A 216 -71.24 79.42 33.79
N ASN A 217 -70.04 79.43 34.42
CA ASN A 217 -69.21 80.64 34.44
C ASN A 217 -67.68 80.41 34.49
N HIS A 218 -67.01 80.92 33.45
CA HIS A 218 -65.61 81.36 33.38
C HIS A 218 -64.47 80.33 33.16
N PRO A 219 -63.33 80.77 32.55
CA PRO A 219 -62.75 80.14 31.37
C PRO A 219 -61.38 79.50 31.63
N SER A 220 -60.97 78.65 30.68
CA SER A 220 -59.57 78.30 30.38
C SER A 220 -58.71 77.83 31.56
N ILE A 221 -58.58 76.52 31.76
CA ILE A 221 -57.29 75.82 31.85
C ILE A 221 -57.54 74.36 31.40
N TYR A 222 -57.36 74.12 30.10
CA TYR A 222 -56.93 72.80 29.63
C TYR A 222 -55.42 72.74 29.85
N PRO A 223 -54.89 71.62 30.35
CA PRO A 223 -53.60 71.16 29.88
C PRO A 223 -53.80 69.83 29.16
N SER A 224 -53.61 69.88 27.84
CA SER A 224 -52.67 68.98 27.18
C SER A 224 -52.97 67.48 27.24
N ILE A 225 -54.08 67.05 26.63
CA ILE A 225 -54.15 65.71 26.02
C ILE A 225 -53.30 65.76 24.74
N SER A 226 -51.99 65.80 24.89
CA SER A 226 -51.04 65.59 23.81
C SER A 226 -49.67 65.27 24.40
N PHE A 227 -49.03 64.24 23.84
CA PHE A 227 -47.70 63.73 24.18
C PHE A 227 -47.58 62.82 25.41
N ILE A 228 -47.97 61.54 25.27
CA ILE A 228 -47.03 60.41 25.50
C ILE A 228 -47.37 59.30 24.48
N TYR A 229 -47.02 59.52 23.21
CA TYR A 229 -46.71 58.41 22.32
C TYR A 229 -45.43 57.77 22.85
N PHE A 230 -45.54 56.65 23.55
CA PHE A 230 -44.37 55.89 23.99
C PHE A 230 -43.64 55.37 22.74
N LYS A 231 -42.53 56.03 22.44
CA LYS A 231 -41.59 55.70 21.37
C LYS A 231 -40.92 54.36 21.72
N ILE A 232 -41.49 53.23 21.30
CA ILE A 232 -40.78 51.95 21.31
C ILE A 232 -39.71 52.04 20.21
N LYS A 233 -38.50 52.44 20.61
CA LYS A 233 -37.32 52.43 19.76
C LYS A 233 -36.88 50.96 19.62
N LEU A 234 -37.39 50.28 18.59
CA LEU A 234 -36.80 49.04 18.09
C LEU A 234 -35.42 49.37 17.51
N THR A 235 -34.36 49.25 18.32
CA THR A 235 -33.00 49.16 17.80
C THR A 235 -32.71 47.70 17.51
N LYS A 236 -32.73 47.37 16.21
CA LYS A 236 -32.09 46.19 15.63
C LYS A 236 -30.56 46.39 15.72
N THR A 237 -29.83 45.26 15.72
CA THR A 237 -28.38 45.04 15.54
C THR A 237 -27.46 45.40 16.71
N ASP A 238 -27.12 44.38 17.53
CA ASP A 238 -25.78 43.76 17.55
C ASP A 238 -25.59 42.95 18.86
N LEU A 239 -25.66 41.62 18.77
CA LEU A 239 -24.85 40.78 19.63
C LEU A 239 -24.52 39.47 18.91
N PHE A 240 -23.25 39.38 18.53
CA PHE A 240 -22.50 38.18 18.21
C PHE A 240 -22.84 37.04 19.18
N ILE A 241 -23.16 35.86 18.62
CA ILE A 241 -22.44 34.58 18.70
C ILE A 241 -23.08 33.64 17.67
#